data_AF-A0A1I5JDR8-F1
#
_entry.id   AF-A0A1I5JDR8-F1
#
_cell.length_a   1.000
_cell.length_b   1.000
_cell.length_c   1.000
_cell.angle_alpha   90.00
_cell.angle_beta   90.00
_cell.angle_gamma   90.00
#
_symmetry.space_group_name_H-M   'P 1'
#
loop_
_entity.id
_entity.type
_entity.pdbx_description
1 polymer ?
#
loop_
_entity_poly.entity_id
_entity_poly.type
_entity_poly.pdbx_seq_one_letter_code
_entity_poly.pdbx_strand_id
1 'polypeptide(L)'
;MKHEHIAEQLKHAFRARPRPSNTEMVASDVSEYEAQAFSALLIEREPWSLTPLEIRDVIGTNLWMFSPKAFHYYLPALLSATLNHFGSVSMFANEVVDALIRPEEGDADAVIARFEGKDEAAFTVSLKTYIHEWYDSGWPDTLFLHRFGTLTQEEGEAVLKYIEAFRDAHGENFPFDELNVAIERYWQRYG
;
A
#
# COMPACT_ATOMS: atom_id res chain seq x y z
N MET A 1 24.01 1.62 -2.85
CA MET A 1 23.97 2.58 -3.97
C MET A 1 22.69 2.52 -4.83
N LYS A 2 21.97 1.39 -4.98
CA LYS A 2 20.73 1.37 -5.79
C LYS A 2 19.50 2.02 -5.12
N HIS A 3 19.32 1.88 -3.80
CA HIS A 3 18.07 2.31 -3.14
C HIS A 3 17.94 3.82 -2.93
N GLU A 4 19.05 4.52 -2.62
CA GLU A 4 19.04 5.99 -2.46
C GLU A 4 18.59 6.70 -3.74
N HIS A 5 18.96 6.15 -4.90
CA HIS A 5 18.52 6.68 -6.19
C HIS A 5 17.01 6.54 -6.40
N ILE A 6 16.41 5.42 -5.97
CA ILE A 6 14.95 5.21 -6.03
C ILE A 6 14.22 6.19 -5.12
N ALA A 7 14.73 6.43 -3.91
CA ALA A 7 14.14 7.39 -2.97
C ALA A 7 14.11 8.82 -3.56
N GLU A 8 15.21 9.27 -4.18
CA GLU A 8 15.25 10.59 -4.82
C GLU A 8 14.33 10.68 -6.06
N GLN A 9 14.20 9.60 -6.84
CA GLN A 9 13.25 9.56 -7.95
C GLN A 9 11.81 9.67 -7.46
N LEU A 10 11.42 8.90 -6.44
CA LEU A 10 10.10 8.99 -5.80
C LEU A 10 9.83 10.41 -5.28
N LYS A 11 10.80 10.99 -4.58
CA LYS A 11 10.69 12.37 -4.06
C LYS A 11 10.49 13.39 -5.17
N HIS A 12 11.25 13.26 -6.26
CA HIS A 12 11.16 14.16 -7.40
C HIS A 12 9.80 14.04 -8.11
N ALA A 13 9.36 12.82 -8.42
CA ALA A 13 8.14 12.57 -9.17
C ALA A 13 6.88 13.09 -8.44
N PHE A 14 6.85 12.97 -7.11
CA PHE A 14 5.71 13.38 -6.29
C PHE A 14 5.83 14.81 -5.73
N ARG A 15 6.88 15.57 -6.06
CA ARG A 15 7.14 16.91 -5.48
C ARG A 15 6.01 17.93 -5.70
N ALA A 16 5.20 17.73 -6.74
CA ALA A 16 4.11 18.62 -7.12
C ALA A 16 2.81 18.33 -6.35
N ARG A 17 2.72 17.20 -5.63
CA ARG A 17 1.55 16.86 -4.84
C ARG A 17 1.45 17.79 -3.63
N PRO A 18 0.35 18.55 -3.49
CA PRO A 18 0.19 19.48 -2.38
C PRO A 18 -0.01 18.71 -1.07
N ARG A 19 0.49 19.28 0.03
CA ARG A 19 0.15 18.81 1.37
C ARG A 19 -1.37 18.95 1.59
N PRO A 20 -2.09 17.89 1.99
CA PRO A 20 -3.51 17.99 2.34
C PRO A 20 -3.71 18.90 3.57
N SER A 21 -4.91 19.46 3.71
CA SER A 21 -5.29 20.10 4.98
C SER A 21 -5.43 19.06 6.10
N ASN A 22 -5.37 19.50 7.36
CA ASN A 22 -5.47 18.58 8.51
C ASN A 22 -6.75 17.74 8.50
N THR A 23 -7.86 18.29 7.99
CA THR A 23 -9.15 17.60 7.86
C THR A 23 -9.21 16.64 6.66
N GLU A 24 -8.21 16.67 5.79
CA GLU A 24 -8.09 15.80 4.61
C GLU A 24 -6.98 14.76 4.77
N MET A 25 -6.44 14.55 5.98
CA MET A 25 -5.41 13.51 6.21
C MET A 25 -6.00 12.11 6.22
N VAL A 26 -7.21 11.96 6.76
CA VAL A 26 -7.89 10.67 6.97
C VAL A 26 -9.11 10.57 6.06
N ALA A 27 -9.43 9.36 5.61
CA ALA A 27 -10.64 9.09 4.84
C ALA A 27 -11.92 9.40 5.68
N SER A 28 -12.95 9.89 5.01
CA SER A 28 -14.15 10.47 5.68
C SER A 28 -15.04 9.44 6.37
N ASP A 29 -14.87 8.16 6.06
CA ASP A 29 -15.60 7.02 6.59
C ASP A 29 -14.93 6.38 7.82
N VAL A 30 -13.72 6.84 8.19
CA VAL A 30 -13.04 6.40 9.41
C VAL A 30 -13.62 7.13 10.63
N SER A 31 -13.91 6.39 11.70
CA SER A 31 -14.40 7.03 12.93
C SER A 31 -13.30 7.88 13.59
N GLU A 32 -13.67 8.98 14.25
CA GLU A 32 -12.71 9.88 14.90
C GLU A 32 -11.86 9.15 15.97
N TYR A 33 -12.47 8.19 16.67
CA TYR A 33 -11.78 7.38 17.68
C TYR A 33 -10.67 6.51 17.06
N GLU A 34 -10.96 5.84 15.93
CA GLU A 34 -9.96 5.03 15.22
C GLU A 34 -8.87 5.90 14.59
N ALA A 35 -9.26 7.06 14.09
CA ALA A 35 -8.36 7.99 13.39
C ALA A 35 -7.42 8.78 14.31
N GLN A 36 -7.65 8.82 15.63
CA GLN A 36 -7.02 9.81 16.51
C GLN A 36 -5.48 9.79 16.47
N ALA A 37 -4.87 8.64 16.74
CA ALA A 37 -3.41 8.51 16.77
C ALA A 37 -2.78 8.67 15.38
N PHE A 38 -3.48 8.15 14.37
CA PHE A 38 -3.07 8.23 12.97
C PHE A 38 -3.09 9.67 12.45
N SER A 39 -4.20 10.38 12.66
CA SER A 39 -4.35 11.79 12.29
C SER A 39 -3.35 12.69 13.01
N ALA A 40 -3.14 12.49 14.32
CA ALA A 40 -2.16 13.24 15.09
C ALA A 40 -0.75 13.11 14.48
N LEU A 41 -0.33 11.88 14.15
CA LEU A 41 0.96 11.63 13.50
C LEU A 41 1.06 12.36 12.15
N LEU A 42 0.06 12.24 11.27
CA LEU A 42 0.10 12.84 9.94
C LEU A 42 0.01 14.38 9.94
N ILE A 43 -0.58 14.97 10.98
CA ILE A 43 -0.61 16.42 11.17
C ILE A 43 0.76 16.92 11.61
N GLU A 44 1.41 16.23 12.54
CA GLU A 44 2.67 16.67 13.16
C GLU A 44 3.90 16.36 12.32
N ARG A 45 3.87 15.30 11.50
CA ARG A 45 5.02 14.85 10.72
C ARG A 45 4.96 15.29 9.27
N GLU A 46 6.14 15.29 8.66
CA GLU A 46 6.33 15.37 7.22
C GLU A 46 6.61 13.96 6.70
N PRO A 47 6.25 13.60 5.46
CA PRO A 47 6.41 12.23 4.96
C PRO A 47 7.82 11.68 5.16
N TRP A 48 8.83 12.47 4.84
CA TRP A 48 10.25 12.07 4.91
C TRP A 48 10.87 12.15 6.30
N SER A 49 10.13 12.62 7.31
CA SER A 49 10.57 12.63 8.72
C SER A 49 9.97 11.49 9.54
N LEU A 50 9.10 10.67 8.95
CA LEU A 50 8.56 9.47 9.59
C LEU A 50 9.66 8.47 9.90
N THR A 51 9.66 7.99 11.15
CA THR A 51 10.56 6.92 11.59
C THR A 51 9.98 5.55 11.25
N PRO A 52 10.83 4.50 11.12
CA PRO A 52 10.34 3.13 10.96
C PRO A 52 9.40 2.68 12.09
N LEU A 53 9.61 3.17 13.32
CA LEU A 53 8.74 2.86 14.46
C LEU A 53 7.35 3.48 14.30
N GLU A 54 7.25 4.75 13.90
CA GLU A 54 5.96 5.39 13.64
C GLU A 54 5.20 4.72 12.49
N ILE A 55 5.92 4.35 11.42
CA ILE A 55 5.34 3.60 10.31
C ILE A 55 4.83 2.25 10.80
N ARG A 56 5.60 1.50 11.59
CA ARG A 56 5.19 0.19 12.09
C ARG A 56 4.02 0.28 13.08
N ASP A 57 4.10 1.17 14.06
CA ASP A 57 3.23 1.16 15.23
C ASP A 57 1.94 1.96 15.02
N VAL A 58 1.93 2.95 14.12
CA VAL A 58 0.77 3.81 13.85
C VAL A 58 0.19 3.57 12.46
N ILE A 59 1.04 3.59 11.42
CA ILE A 59 0.57 3.44 10.04
C ILE A 59 0.25 1.97 9.73
N GLY A 60 1.12 1.03 10.13
CA GLY A 60 0.93 -0.43 10.12
C GLY A 60 -0.13 -0.95 9.15
N THR A 61 -1.19 -1.53 9.68
CA THR A 61 -2.33 -2.07 8.91
C THR A 61 -3.40 -1.02 8.59
N ASN A 62 -3.10 0.26 8.76
CA ASN A 62 -4.01 1.39 8.63
C ASN A 62 -3.76 2.19 7.33
N LEU A 63 -3.11 1.60 6.32
CA LEU A 63 -2.91 2.26 5.02
C LEU A 63 -4.26 2.66 4.37
N TRP A 64 -5.33 1.93 4.65
CA TRP A 64 -6.71 2.23 4.23
C TRP A 64 -7.29 3.50 4.84
N MET A 65 -6.74 3.98 5.97
CA MET A 65 -7.23 5.21 6.62
C MET A 65 -6.77 6.49 5.92
N PHE A 66 -5.76 6.46 5.05
CA PHE A 66 -5.37 7.65 4.29
C PHE A 66 -6.50 8.11 3.39
N SER A 67 -6.79 9.41 3.39
CA SER A 67 -7.55 10.00 2.28
C SER A 67 -6.75 9.84 0.97
N PRO A 68 -7.38 9.89 -0.23
CA PRO A 68 -6.65 9.82 -1.48
C PRO A 68 -5.53 10.86 -1.63
N LYS A 69 -5.78 12.11 -1.16
CA LYS A 69 -4.78 13.18 -1.22
C LYS A 69 -3.61 12.91 -0.27
N ALA A 70 -3.91 12.47 0.94
CA ALA A 70 -2.88 12.16 1.93
C ALA A 70 -2.06 10.95 1.52
N PHE A 71 -2.70 9.94 0.94
CA PHE A 71 -2.04 8.79 0.36
C PHE A 71 -0.99 9.23 -0.67
N HIS A 72 -1.35 10.02 -1.69
CA HIS A 72 -0.36 10.50 -2.69
C HIS A 72 0.77 11.32 -2.10
N TYR A 73 0.47 12.15 -1.09
CA TYR A 73 1.47 12.99 -0.45
C TYR A 73 2.49 12.18 0.37
N TYR A 74 2.04 11.13 1.06
CA TYR A 74 2.87 10.27 1.90
C TYR A 74 3.50 9.08 1.17
N LEU A 75 2.88 8.61 0.09
CA LEU A 75 3.28 7.43 -0.69
C LEU A 75 4.79 7.35 -0.97
N PRO A 76 5.47 8.35 -1.56
CA PRO A 76 6.88 8.22 -1.93
C PRO A 76 7.79 7.94 -0.72
N ALA A 77 7.48 8.51 0.45
CA ALA A 77 8.24 8.28 1.67
C ALA A 77 7.97 6.89 2.25
N LEU A 78 6.72 6.43 2.20
CA LEU A 78 6.32 5.09 2.64
C LEU A 78 6.97 3.98 1.78
N LEU A 79 6.99 4.14 0.45
CA LEU A 79 7.69 3.23 -0.45
C LEU A 79 9.21 3.24 -0.21
N SER A 80 9.81 4.41 0.02
CA SER A 80 11.23 4.49 0.38
C SER A 80 11.51 3.76 1.71
N ALA A 81 10.62 3.88 2.69
CA ALA A 81 10.78 3.24 4.00
C ALA A 81 10.70 1.71 3.91
N THR A 82 9.77 1.16 3.13
CA THR A 82 9.69 -0.31 2.93
C THR A 82 10.95 -0.85 2.26
N LEU A 83 11.50 -0.14 1.28
CA LEU A 83 12.73 -0.56 0.59
C LEU A 83 13.97 -0.50 1.49
N ASN A 84 14.13 0.59 2.26
CA ASN A 84 15.35 0.86 3.03
C ASN A 84 15.33 0.29 4.45
N HIS A 85 14.14 0.07 5.01
CA HIS A 85 13.95 -0.38 6.40
C HIS A 85 13.08 -1.63 6.50
N PHE A 86 13.07 -2.49 5.46
CA PHE A 86 12.23 -3.68 5.37
C PHE A 86 12.13 -4.49 6.67
N GLY A 87 13.27 -4.82 7.31
CA GLY A 87 13.27 -5.59 8.55
C GLY A 87 12.56 -4.91 9.74
N SER A 88 12.44 -3.58 9.74
CA SER A 88 11.73 -2.81 10.77
C SER A 88 10.25 -2.58 10.44
N VAL A 89 9.87 -2.65 9.17
CA VAL A 89 8.51 -2.35 8.68
C VAL A 89 7.91 -3.50 7.85
N SER A 90 8.34 -4.74 8.06
CA SER A 90 7.99 -5.88 7.19
C SER A 90 6.48 -6.14 7.07
N MET A 91 5.75 -6.04 8.18
CA MET A 91 4.27 -6.15 8.17
C MET A 91 3.63 -5.04 7.34
N PHE A 92 4.14 -3.81 7.44
CA PHE A 92 3.67 -2.70 6.61
C PHE A 92 4.08 -2.88 5.15
N ALA A 93 5.23 -3.49 4.88
CA ALA A 93 5.66 -3.79 3.52
C ALA A 93 4.70 -4.78 2.83
N ASN A 94 4.15 -5.76 3.56
CA ASN A 94 3.11 -6.64 3.02
C ASN A 94 1.85 -5.84 2.62
N GLU A 95 1.36 -4.97 3.51
CA GLU A 95 0.22 -4.09 3.23
C GLU A 95 0.45 -3.21 2.00
N VAL A 96 1.67 -2.67 1.83
CA VAL A 96 2.05 -1.89 0.64
C VAL A 96 2.05 -2.76 -0.61
N VAL A 97 2.59 -3.97 -0.57
CA VAL A 97 2.61 -4.88 -1.73
C VAL A 97 1.19 -5.26 -2.13
N ASP A 98 0.34 -5.63 -1.17
CA ASP A 98 -1.06 -5.95 -1.41
C ASP A 98 -1.80 -4.76 -2.03
N ALA A 99 -1.55 -3.53 -1.54
CA ALA A 99 -2.13 -2.33 -2.12
C ALA A 99 -1.66 -2.05 -3.55
N LEU A 100 -0.46 -2.48 -3.95
CA LEU A 100 0.09 -2.26 -5.29
C LEU A 100 -0.44 -3.27 -6.32
N ILE A 101 -1.08 -4.35 -5.90
CA ILE A 101 -1.74 -5.30 -6.78
C ILE A 101 -3.13 -4.78 -7.11
N ARG A 102 -3.40 -4.58 -8.40
CA ARG A 102 -4.77 -4.33 -8.84
C ARG A 102 -5.61 -5.60 -8.62
N PRO A 103 -6.73 -5.51 -7.89
CA PRO A 103 -7.60 -6.67 -7.68
C PRO A 103 -8.29 -7.05 -8.98
N GLU A 104 -8.43 -8.37 -9.20
CA GLU A 104 -9.14 -8.96 -10.34
C GLU A 104 -10.23 -9.93 -9.88
N GLU A 105 -11.17 -10.22 -10.78
CA GLU A 105 -12.16 -11.28 -10.59
C GLU A 105 -11.44 -12.63 -10.41
N GLY A 106 -11.73 -13.32 -9.31
CA GLY A 106 -11.08 -14.60 -8.95
C GLY A 106 -9.96 -14.50 -7.92
N ASP A 107 -9.50 -13.29 -7.56
CA ASP A 107 -8.51 -13.13 -6.48
C ASP A 107 -9.04 -13.63 -5.13
N ALA A 108 -10.34 -13.52 -4.88
CA ALA A 108 -10.99 -14.05 -3.69
C ALA A 108 -10.70 -15.55 -3.52
N ASP A 109 -10.85 -16.34 -4.58
CA ASP A 109 -10.57 -17.78 -4.58
C ASP A 109 -9.09 -18.05 -4.34
N ALA A 110 -8.20 -17.29 -4.98
CA ALA A 110 -6.75 -17.42 -4.82
C ALA A 110 -6.30 -17.12 -3.37
N VAL A 111 -6.88 -16.09 -2.74
CA VAL A 111 -6.63 -15.76 -1.33
C VAL A 111 -7.14 -16.89 -0.43
N ILE A 112 -8.36 -17.36 -0.69
CA ILE A 112 -8.99 -18.44 0.07
C ILE A 112 -8.19 -19.74 -0.01
N ALA A 113 -7.66 -20.09 -1.19
CA ALA A 113 -6.85 -21.28 -1.41
C ALA A 113 -5.61 -21.33 -0.49
N ARG A 114 -5.06 -20.17 -0.07
CA ARG A 114 -3.91 -20.09 0.87
C ARG A 114 -4.25 -20.56 2.29
N PHE A 115 -5.53 -20.72 2.60
CA PHE A 115 -6.03 -21.18 3.90
C PHE A 115 -6.59 -22.61 3.86
N GLU A 116 -6.69 -23.24 2.68
CA GLU A 116 -7.18 -24.62 2.58
C GLU A 116 -6.29 -25.59 3.37
N GLY A 117 -6.94 -26.50 4.11
CA GLY A 117 -6.27 -27.49 4.96
C GLY A 117 -5.81 -26.96 6.33
N LYS A 118 -6.02 -25.68 6.66
CA LYS A 118 -5.82 -25.15 8.02
C LYS A 118 -7.08 -25.40 8.86
N ASP A 119 -6.92 -26.04 10.01
CA ASP A 119 -7.99 -26.60 10.84
C ASP A 119 -8.72 -25.54 11.68
N GLU A 120 -9.57 -24.73 11.04
CA GLU A 120 -10.52 -23.84 11.74
C GLU A 120 -11.82 -23.69 10.93
N ALA A 121 -12.66 -24.73 10.94
CA ALA A 121 -13.84 -24.82 10.07
C ALA A 121 -14.86 -23.67 10.23
N ALA A 122 -15.00 -23.07 11.41
CA ALA A 122 -15.94 -21.97 11.64
C ALA A 122 -15.35 -20.58 11.24
N PHE A 123 -14.10 -20.33 11.61
CA PHE A 123 -13.38 -19.09 11.24
C PHE A 123 -13.18 -19.00 9.72
N THR A 124 -12.93 -20.16 9.09
CA THR A 124 -12.72 -20.26 7.64
C THR A 124 -13.98 -19.94 6.84
N VAL A 125 -15.18 -20.33 7.30
CA VAL A 125 -16.42 -20.02 6.56
C VAL A 125 -16.73 -18.53 6.60
N SER A 126 -16.70 -17.91 7.78
CA SER A 126 -16.96 -16.47 7.92
C SER A 126 -15.92 -15.63 7.16
N LEU A 127 -14.65 -16.02 7.19
CA LEU A 127 -13.60 -15.34 6.44
C LEU A 127 -13.77 -15.50 4.92
N LYS A 128 -14.13 -16.70 4.44
CA LYS A 128 -14.43 -16.94 3.01
C LYS A 128 -15.58 -16.06 2.53
N THR A 129 -16.69 -16.02 3.27
CA THR A 129 -17.84 -15.18 2.93
C THR A 129 -17.43 -13.71 2.90
N TYR A 130 -16.72 -13.23 3.92
CA TYR A 130 -16.24 -11.86 3.96
C TYR A 130 -15.33 -11.51 2.77
N ILE A 131 -14.38 -12.38 2.41
CA ILE A 131 -13.48 -12.15 1.27
C ILE A 131 -14.27 -12.06 -0.03
N HIS A 132 -15.20 -12.98 -0.30
CA HIS A 132 -16.04 -12.89 -1.50
C HIS A 132 -16.88 -11.62 -1.52
N GLU A 133 -17.59 -11.31 -0.43
CA GLU A 133 -18.40 -10.08 -0.35
C GLU A 133 -17.56 -8.82 -0.58
N TRP A 134 -16.34 -8.80 -0.06
CA TRP A 134 -15.39 -7.71 -0.28
C TRP A 134 -15.01 -7.55 -1.75
N TYR A 135 -14.60 -8.61 -2.44
CA TYR A 135 -14.25 -8.55 -3.85
C TYR A 135 -15.47 -8.26 -4.74
N ASP A 136 -16.60 -8.93 -4.48
CA ASP A 136 -17.86 -8.78 -5.23
C ASP A 136 -18.45 -7.37 -5.09
N SER A 137 -18.13 -6.65 -4.02
CA SER A 137 -18.57 -5.26 -3.85
C SER A 137 -17.99 -4.29 -4.88
N GLY A 138 -16.90 -4.66 -5.57
CA GLY A 138 -16.13 -3.78 -6.46
C GLY A 138 -15.36 -2.67 -5.74
N TRP A 139 -15.47 -2.62 -4.41
CA TRP A 139 -14.76 -1.66 -3.58
C TRP A 139 -13.23 -1.79 -3.68
N PRO A 140 -12.63 -3.00 -3.77
CA PRO A 140 -11.17 -3.11 -3.88
C PRO A 140 -10.61 -2.41 -5.12
N ASP A 141 -11.22 -2.59 -6.29
CA ASP A 141 -10.78 -1.92 -7.52
C ASP A 141 -11.03 -0.41 -7.43
N THR A 142 -12.14 0.00 -6.82
CA THR A 142 -12.43 1.42 -6.55
C THR A 142 -11.36 2.05 -5.67
N LEU A 143 -10.99 1.40 -4.56
CA LEU A 143 -9.94 1.86 -3.65
C LEU A 143 -8.58 1.92 -4.36
N PHE A 144 -8.25 0.90 -5.15
CA PHE A 144 -7.04 0.86 -5.95
C PHE A 144 -6.98 2.05 -6.93
N LEU A 145 -8.05 2.29 -7.68
CA LEU A 145 -8.12 3.39 -8.64
C LEU A 145 -8.14 4.77 -7.97
N HIS A 146 -8.71 4.91 -6.78
CA HIS A 146 -8.56 6.14 -6.00
C HIS A 146 -7.11 6.42 -5.61
N ARG A 147 -6.36 5.36 -5.26
CA ARG A 147 -4.95 5.46 -4.87
C ARG A 147 -4.00 5.63 -6.05
N PHE A 148 -4.24 4.99 -7.19
CA PHE A 148 -3.26 4.93 -8.27
C PHE A 148 -3.77 5.38 -9.64
N GLY A 149 -5.09 5.45 -9.82
CA GLY A 149 -5.73 5.80 -11.09
C GLY A 149 -5.44 7.21 -11.61
N THR A 150 -5.00 8.11 -10.74
CA THR A 150 -4.69 9.52 -11.07
C THR A 150 -3.18 9.84 -11.02
N LEU A 151 -2.33 8.83 -10.97
CA LEU A 151 -0.89 9.04 -11.09
C LEU A 151 -0.56 9.54 -12.50
N THR A 152 0.36 10.48 -12.56
CA THR A 152 0.97 10.93 -13.82
C THR A 152 1.92 9.85 -14.34
N GLN A 153 2.36 10.00 -15.59
CA GLN A 153 3.37 9.12 -16.18
C GLN A 153 4.65 9.06 -15.32
N GLU A 154 5.15 10.22 -14.89
CA GLU A 154 6.38 10.31 -14.08
C GLU A 154 6.23 9.62 -12.71
N GLU A 155 5.09 9.80 -12.05
CA GLU A 155 4.80 9.14 -10.77
C GLU A 155 4.65 7.63 -10.91
N GLY A 156 3.95 7.18 -11.96
CA GLY A 156 3.80 5.76 -12.25
C GLY A 156 5.13 5.08 -12.57
N GLU A 157 5.99 5.73 -13.37
CA GLU A 157 7.36 5.26 -13.65
C GLU A 157 8.20 5.13 -12.37
N ALA A 158 8.10 6.10 -11.46
CA ALA A 158 8.83 6.06 -10.21
C ALA A 158 8.35 4.90 -9.31
N VAL A 159 7.03 4.65 -9.26
CA VAL A 159 6.48 3.50 -8.53
C VAL A 159 6.88 2.18 -9.18
N LEU A 160 6.83 2.06 -10.52
CA LEU A 160 7.27 0.86 -11.23
C LEU A 160 8.74 0.52 -10.89
N LYS A 161 9.64 1.50 -10.97
CA LYS A 161 11.06 1.30 -10.59
C LYS A 161 11.23 0.93 -9.12
N TYR A 162 10.38 1.45 -8.23
CA TYR A 162 10.34 0.99 -6.85
C TYR A 162 9.95 -0.50 -6.77
N ILE A 163 8.89 -0.93 -7.47
CA ILE A 163 8.43 -2.34 -7.43
C ILE A 163 9.53 -3.26 -7.94
N GLU A 164 10.19 -2.90 -9.05
CA GLU A 164 11.32 -3.66 -9.59
C GLU A 164 12.48 -3.74 -8.61
N ALA A 165 12.88 -2.62 -8.00
CA ALA A 165 13.95 -2.60 -7.01
C ALA A 165 13.59 -3.37 -5.74
N PHE A 166 12.33 -3.30 -5.30
CA PHE A 166 11.82 -4.00 -4.13
C PHE A 166 11.75 -5.51 -4.38
N ARG A 167 11.34 -5.94 -5.58
CA ARG A 167 11.40 -7.34 -6.03
C ARG A 167 12.82 -7.87 -6.05
N ASP A 168 13.76 -7.13 -6.64
CA ASP A 168 15.16 -7.55 -6.70
C ASP A 168 15.80 -7.66 -5.31
N ALA A 169 15.38 -6.83 -4.35
CA ALA A 169 15.95 -6.79 -3.00
C ALA A 169 15.28 -7.76 -2.02
N HIS A 170 13.95 -7.89 -2.08
CA HIS A 170 13.13 -8.54 -1.04
C HIS A 170 12.13 -9.56 -1.59
N GLY A 171 12.13 -9.83 -2.90
CA GLY A 171 11.13 -10.68 -3.57
C GLY A 171 11.04 -12.11 -3.02
N GLU A 172 12.12 -12.66 -2.45
CA GLU A 172 12.11 -13.97 -1.79
C GLU A 172 11.16 -14.04 -0.57
N ASN A 173 10.75 -12.90 -0.01
CA ASN A 173 9.78 -12.83 1.10
C ASN A 173 8.31 -12.90 0.62
N PHE A 174 8.07 -12.89 -0.68
CA PHE A 174 6.76 -12.83 -1.33
C PHE A 174 6.57 -14.07 -2.22
N PRO A 175 6.16 -15.20 -1.63
CA PRO A 175 6.22 -16.52 -2.27
C PRO A 175 5.12 -16.75 -3.32
N PHE A 176 4.17 -15.84 -3.46
CA PHE A 176 3.06 -15.95 -4.43
C PHE A 176 3.24 -15.03 -5.64
N ASP A 177 4.47 -14.62 -5.89
CA ASP A 177 4.87 -13.79 -7.03
C ASP A 177 4.17 -12.42 -7.08
N GLU A 178 3.78 -11.91 -5.91
CA GLU A 178 2.94 -10.71 -5.74
C GLU A 178 3.47 -9.50 -6.49
N LEU A 179 4.80 -9.33 -6.51
CA LEU A 179 5.46 -8.20 -7.15
C LEU A 179 5.42 -8.28 -8.68
N ASN A 180 5.52 -9.48 -9.28
CA ASN A 180 5.34 -9.62 -10.72
C ASN A 180 3.86 -9.47 -11.10
N VAL A 181 2.94 -10.02 -10.30
CA VAL A 181 1.50 -9.83 -10.47
C VAL A 181 1.13 -8.34 -10.44
N ALA A 182 1.67 -7.57 -9.49
CA ALA A 182 1.46 -6.12 -9.46
C ALA A 182 1.93 -5.47 -10.77
N ILE A 183 3.15 -5.78 -11.23
CA ILE A 183 3.72 -5.23 -12.47
C ILE A 183 2.82 -5.52 -13.66
N GLU A 184 2.47 -6.79 -13.88
CA GLU A 184 1.70 -7.25 -15.03
C GLU A 184 0.28 -6.67 -15.08
N ARG A 185 -0.40 -6.59 -13.94
CA ARG A 185 -1.81 -6.16 -13.88
C ARG A 185 -2.00 -4.66 -14.07
N TYR A 186 -1.01 -3.84 -13.70
CA TYR A 186 -1.19 -2.39 -13.72
C TYR A 186 0.05 -1.59 -14.08
N TRP A 187 1.21 -1.91 -13.51
CA TRP A 187 2.34 -0.99 -13.55
C TRP A 187 3.12 -1.00 -14.88
N GLN A 188 3.03 -2.08 -15.68
CA GLN A 188 3.67 -2.15 -17.00
C GLN A 188 3.28 -1.01 -17.95
N ARG A 189 2.10 -0.41 -17.77
CA ARG A 189 1.65 0.73 -18.59
C ARG A 189 2.55 1.98 -18.47
N TYR A 190 3.39 2.03 -17.44
CA TYR A 190 4.32 3.13 -17.19
C TYR A 190 5.77 2.79 -17.64
N GLY A 191 6.02 1.58 -18.15
CA GLY A 191 7.34 1.13 -18.63
C GLY A 191 7.63 1.47 -20.09
#